data_AF-A0A6J7P0T8-F1
#
_entry.id   AF-A0A6J7P0T8-F1
#
_cell.length_a   1.000
_cell.length_b   1.000
_cell.length_c   1.000
_cell.angle_alpha   90.00
_cell.angle_beta   90.00
_cell.angle_gamma   90.00
#
_symmetry.space_group_name_H-M   'P 1'
#
loop_
_entity.id
_entity.type
_entity.pdbx_description
1 polymer ?
#
loop_
_entity_poly.entity_id
_entity_poly.type
_entity_poly.pdbx_seq_one_letter_code
_entity_poly.pdbx_strand_id
1 'polypeptide(L)'
;MRIRAAIALVTLCTAITACGSSSNTQDAAKVKTFCQMATDLETASSGPHGEDPAAITDPAKMKEMYATITGMAKKLRDGAPAEIKPDVATMVDSLLAMNTIFEKNDYDLLAMSKDEKVRAELAKVTADESVGTASTRFNKYMAANCTK
;
A
#
# COMPACT_ATOMS: atom_id res chain seq x y z
N MET A 1 -10.38 -12.74 31.28
CA MET A 1 -9.82 -13.71 30.32
C MET A 1 -8.31 -13.48 30.29
N ARG A 2 -7.50 -14.51 30.56
CA ARG A 2 -6.06 -14.37 30.82
C ARG A 2 -5.29 -14.11 29.51
N ILE A 3 -4.62 -12.96 29.43
CA ILE A 3 -3.67 -12.63 28.37
C ILE A 3 -2.46 -13.53 28.54
N ARG A 4 -2.24 -14.45 27.60
CA ARG A 4 -0.97 -15.16 27.45
C ARG A 4 -0.14 -14.43 26.40
N ALA A 5 0.59 -13.42 26.85
CA ALA A 5 1.78 -12.95 26.16
C ALA A 5 2.91 -13.96 26.44
N ALA A 6 3.47 -14.53 25.38
CA ALA A 6 4.83 -15.08 25.26
C ALA A 6 4.82 -16.13 24.14
N ILE A 7 5.23 -15.73 22.93
CA ILE A 7 5.87 -16.69 22.02
C ILE A 7 7.19 -16.07 21.58
N ALA A 8 8.22 -16.82 21.90
CA ALA A 8 9.62 -16.49 21.87
C ALA A 8 10.13 -16.09 20.48
N LEU A 9 11.11 -15.18 20.47
CA LEU A 9 12.12 -15.05 19.44
C LEU A 9 12.72 -16.45 19.17
N VAL A 10 12.40 -17.04 18.03
CA VAL A 10 13.14 -18.19 17.51
C VAL A 10 14.14 -17.65 16.49
N THR A 11 15.34 -17.42 16.97
CA THR A 11 16.54 -17.27 16.15
C THR A 11 16.81 -18.63 15.50
N LEU A 12 16.36 -18.83 14.25
CA LEU A 12 16.69 -20.04 13.50
C LEU A 12 17.93 -19.78 12.65
N CYS A 13 19.01 -20.49 12.99
CA CYS A 13 20.25 -20.55 12.25
C CYS A 13 20.05 -20.94 10.78
N THR A 14 20.93 -20.38 9.97
CA THR A 14 21.21 -20.65 8.55
C THR A 14 21.28 -22.13 8.19
N ALA A 15 20.35 -22.56 7.33
CA ALA A 15 20.58 -23.59 6.34
C ALA A 15 19.66 -23.30 5.15
N ILE A 16 20.18 -22.65 4.10
CA ILE A 16 19.52 -22.67 2.80
C ILE A 16 20.39 -23.49 1.87
N THR A 17 20.04 -24.78 1.84
CA THR A 17 20.20 -25.66 0.69
C THR A 17 19.75 -24.94 -0.58
N ALA A 18 20.69 -24.79 -1.51
CA ALA A 18 20.37 -24.45 -2.89
C ALA A 18 19.55 -25.58 -3.56
N CYS A 19 18.76 -25.18 -4.55
CA CYS A 19 17.98 -25.98 -5.52
C CYS A 19 16.65 -26.60 -5.06
N GLY A 20 15.57 -25.86 -5.33
CA GLY A 20 14.27 -26.42 -5.69
C GLY A 20 13.75 -25.71 -6.95
N SER A 21 13.90 -26.35 -8.11
CA SER A 21 13.35 -25.88 -9.39
C SER A 21 11.83 -25.84 -9.33
N SER A 22 11.27 -24.64 -9.48
CA SER A 22 9.91 -24.43 -10.00
C SER A 22 9.97 -23.24 -10.96
N SER A 23 9.62 -23.52 -12.21
CA SER A 23 9.64 -22.61 -13.33
C SER A 23 8.79 -21.36 -13.11
N ASN A 24 9.46 -20.24 -12.88
CA ASN A 24 9.06 -18.90 -13.31
C ASN A 24 10.32 -18.04 -13.18
N THR A 25 11.11 -17.97 -14.25
CA THR A 25 12.16 -16.97 -14.38
C THR A 25 11.50 -15.60 -14.50
N GLN A 26 11.01 -15.06 -13.39
CA GLN A 26 10.82 -13.63 -13.32
C GLN A 26 12.17 -12.99 -13.54
N ASP A 27 12.22 -12.14 -14.55
CA ASP A 27 13.40 -11.35 -14.87
C ASP A 27 13.76 -10.53 -13.62
N ALA A 28 14.91 -10.83 -13.02
CA ALA A 28 15.39 -10.20 -11.80
C ALA A 28 15.42 -8.66 -11.92
N ALA A 29 15.61 -8.12 -13.13
CA ALA A 29 15.56 -6.68 -13.39
C ALA A 29 14.14 -6.11 -13.24
N LYS A 30 13.11 -6.88 -13.65
CA LYS A 30 11.70 -6.49 -13.48
C LYS A 30 11.29 -6.52 -12.02
N VAL A 31 11.71 -7.54 -11.28
CA VAL A 31 11.47 -7.63 -9.82
C VAL A 31 12.12 -6.44 -9.11
N LYS A 32 13.38 -6.13 -9.41
CA LYS A 32 14.08 -4.96 -8.84
C LYS A 32 13.35 -3.63 -9.15
N THR A 33 12.89 -3.47 -10.39
CA THR A 33 12.14 -2.27 -10.81
C THR A 33 10.82 -2.15 -10.05
N PHE A 34 10.09 -3.26 -9.89
CA PHE A 34 8.88 -3.31 -9.08
C PHE A 34 9.13 -2.96 -7.61
N CYS A 35 10.18 -3.53 -7.00
CA CYS A 35 10.57 -3.21 -5.63
C CYS A 35 10.85 -1.71 -5.47
N GLN A 36 11.58 -1.09 -6.41
CA GLN A 36 11.85 0.35 -6.37
C GLN A 36 10.56 1.18 -6.45
N MET A 37 9.64 0.84 -7.37
CA MET A 37 8.36 1.54 -7.46
C MET A 37 7.55 1.45 -6.17
N ALA A 38 7.60 0.31 -5.48
CA ALA A 38 6.92 0.14 -4.20
C ALA A 38 7.54 1.03 -3.10
N THR A 39 8.87 1.08 -3.01
CA THR A 39 9.59 1.94 -2.07
C THR A 39 9.37 3.43 -2.35
N ASP A 40 9.36 3.82 -3.63
CA ASP A 40 9.09 5.21 -4.02
C ASP A 40 7.66 5.61 -3.64
N LEU A 41 6.67 4.73 -3.87
CA LEU A 41 5.29 4.95 -3.48
C LEU A 41 5.14 5.05 -1.94
N GLU A 42 5.82 4.18 -1.19
CA GLU A 42 5.82 4.23 0.28
C GLU A 42 6.40 5.57 0.78
N THR A 43 7.51 6.01 0.20
CA THR A 43 8.14 7.30 0.50
C THR A 43 7.19 8.46 0.22
N ALA A 44 6.56 8.48 -0.96
CA ALA A 44 5.60 9.52 -1.31
C ALA A 44 4.35 9.52 -0.41
N SER A 45 3.88 8.32 -0.01
CA SER A 45 2.70 8.16 0.85
C SER A 45 2.98 8.51 2.32
N SER A 46 4.23 8.42 2.75
CA SER A 46 4.64 8.84 4.10
C SER A 46 4.56 10.36 4.28
N GLY A 47 4.62 11.12 3.18
CA GLY A 47 4.39 12.57 3.12
C GLY A 47 5.24 13.41 4.09
N PRO A 48 5.06 14.74 4.11
CA PRO A 48 5.62 15.61 5.15
C PRO A 48 4.75 15.57 6.43
N HIS A 49 4.01 14.48 6.69
CA HIS A 49 2.94 14.43 7.69
C HIS A 49 3.41 14.71 9.13
N GLY A 50 4.72 14.67 9.39
CA GLY A 50 5.34 15.11 10.66
C GLY A 50 6.03 16.48 10.61
N GLU A 51 6.26 17.06 9.42
CA GLU A 51 6.99 18.32 9.22
C GLU A 51 6.06 19.53 9.04
N ASP A 52 4.92 19.36 8.36
CA ASP A 52 3.88 20.39 8.20
C ASP A 52 2.49 19.78 8.43
N PRO A 53 2.00 19.71 9.69
CA PRO A 53 0.67 19.20 9.99
C PRO A 53 -0.47 19.99 9.30
N ALA A 54 -0.25 21.27 8.97
CA ALA A 54 -1.24 22.09 8.29
C ALA A 54 -1.41 21.68 6.81
N ALA A 55 -0.43 20.98 6.22
CA ALA A 55 -0.54 20.43 4.86
C ALA A 55 -1.66 19.40 4.72
N ILE A 56 -2.06 18.72 5.81
CA ILE A 56 -3.19 17.77 5.81
C ILE A 56 -4.53 18.51 5.72
N THR A 57 -4.59 19.75 6.21
CA THR A 57 -5.81 20.57 6.24
C THR A 57 -5.94 21.53 5.05
N ASP A 58 -4.92 21.60 4.18
CA ASP A 58 -4.94 22.42 2.97
C ASP A 58 -5.45 21.58 1.78
N PRO A 59 -6.65 21.85 1.24
CA PRO A 59 -7.22 21.04 0.16
C PRO A 59 -6.37 21.06 -1.12
N ALA A 60 -5.68 22.15 -1.42
CA ALA A 60 -4.83 22.24 -2.62
C ALA A 60 -3.60 21.35 -2.49
N LYS A 61 -2.91 21.40 -1.34
CA LYS A 61 -1.78 20.50 -1.04
C LYS A 61 -2.23 19.04 -1.00
N MET A 62 -3.39 18.75 -0.41
CA MET A 62 -3.95 17.40 -0.39
C MET A 62 -4.22 16.85 -1.79
N LYS A 63 -4.78 17.67 -2.67
CA LYS A 63 -5.00 17.33 -4.08
C LYS A 63 -3.69 17.01 -4.80
N GLU A 64 -2.68 17.85 -4.66
CA GLU A 64 -1.36 17.65 -5.28
C GLU A 64 -0.69 16.35 -4.80
N MET A 65 -0.74 16.10 -3.48
CA MET A 65 -0.21 14.89 -2.87
C MET A 65 -0.92 13.64 -3.39
N TYR A 66 -2.26 13.63 -3.40
CA TYR A 66 -3.02 12.48 -3.88
C TYR A 66 -2.88 12.27 -5.40
N ALA A 67 -2.71 13.32 -6.19
CA ALA A 67 -2.38 13.19 -7.61
C ALA A 67 -1.04 12.46 -7.80
N THR A 68 -0.04 12.80 -6.99
CA THR A 68 1.28 12.15 -7.00
C THR A 68 1.17 10.68 -6.59
N ILE A 69 0.56 10.41 -5.43
CA ILE A 69 0.41 9.07 -4.87
C ILE A 69 -0.37 8.16 -5.83
N THR A 70 -1.51 8.62 -6.35
CA THR A 70 -2.33 7.80 -7.26
C THR A 70 -1.67 7.58 -8.61
N GLY A 71 -0.89 8.54 -9.11
CA GLY A 71 -0.06 8.38 -10.31
C GLY A 71 1.01 7.29 -10.14
N MET A 72 1.70 7.29 -9.00
CA MET A 72 2.70 6.27 -8.66
C MET A 72 2.06 4.90 -8.43
N ALA A 73 0.94 4.84 -7.72
CA ALA A 73 0.19 3.61 -7.47
C ALA A 73 -0.29 2.94 -8.75
N LYS A 74 -0.77 3.71 -9.73
CA LYS A 74 -1.12 3.19 -11.07
C LYS A 74 0.09 2.56 -11.76
N LYS A 75 1.25 3.22 -11.75
CA LYS A 75 2.50 2.67 -12.31
C LYS A 75 2.91 1.37 -11.61
N LEU A 76 2.81 1.32 -10.28
CA LEU A 76 3.09 0.11 -9.49
C LEU A 76 2.18 -1.05 -9.91
N ARG A 77 0.87 -0.81 -10.04
CA ARG A 77 -0.12 -1.81 -10.51
C ARG A 77 0.19 -2.30 -11.92
N ASP A 78 0.51 -1.39 -12.82
CA ASP A 78 0.74 -1.74 -14.23
C ASP A 78 2.02 -2.56 -14.40
N GLY A 79 3.08 -2.19 -13.66
CA GLY A 79 4.37 -2.87 -13.64
C GLY A 79 4.48 -4.06 -12.68
N ALA A 80 3.41 -4.44 -11.99
CA ALA A 80 3.42 -5.54 -11.03
C ALA A 80 3.70 -6.90 -11.71
N PRO A 81 4.55 -7.75 -11.13
CA PRO A 81 4.74 -9.13 -11.55
C PRO A 81 3.42 -9.91 -11.55
N ALA A 82 3.23 -10.80 -12.54
CA ALA A 82 1.95 -11.48 -12.74
C ALA A 82 1.43 -12.22 -11.50
N GLU A 83 2.34 -12.76 -10.67
CA GLU A 83 1.97 -13.51 -9.45
C GLU A 83 1.38 -12.63 -8.35
N ILE A 84 1.77 -11.35 -8.27
CA ILE A 84 1.32 -10.41 -7.24
C ILE A 84 0.40 -9.31 -7.80
N LYS A 85 0.28 -9.22 -9.13
CA LYS A 85 -0.54 -8.21 -9.82
C LYS A 85 -1.99 -8.15 -9.34
N PRO A 86 -2.70 -9.26 -9.07
CA PRO A 86 -4.06 -9.19 -8.53
C PRO A 86 -4.10 -8.50 -7.16
N ASP A 87 -3.14 -8.78 -6.28
CA ASP A 87 -3.08 -8.17 -4.95
C ASP A 87 -2.74 -6.68 -5.03
N VAL A 88 -1.77 -6.31 -5.87
CA VAL A 88 -1.43 -4.91 -6.12
C VAL A 88 -2.63 -4.17 -6.73
N ALA A 89 -3.37 -4.79 -7.66
CA ALA A 89 -4.57 -4.21 -8.24
C ALA A 89 -5.64 -3.94 -7.18
N THR A 90 -5.95 -4.90 -6.32
CA THR A 90 -6.91 -4.71 -5.21
C THR A 90 -6.51 -3.54 -4.30
N MET A 91 -5.24 -3.46 -3.91
CA MET A 91 -4.75 -2.37 -3.05
C MET A 91 -4.83 -1.01 -3.75
N VAL A 92 -4.42 -0.93 -5.01
CA VAL A 92 -4.42 0.32 -5.79
C VAL A 92 -5.84 0.76 -6.11
N ASP A 93 -6.75 -0.16 -6.44
CA ASP A 93 -8.15 0.17 -6.74
C ASP A 93 -8.86 0.73 -5.49
N SER A 94 -8.56 0.21 -4.29
CA SER A 94 -9.03 0.79 -3.02
C SER A 94 -8.52 2.23 -2.81
N LEU A 95 -7.22 2.47 -3.06
CA LEU A 95 -6.64 3.82 -2.99
C LEU A 95 -7.29 4.78 -4.00
N LEU A 96 -7.57 4.32 -5.23
CA LEU A 96 -8.25 5.12 -6.25
C LEU A 96 -9.72 5.40 -5.88
N ALA A 97 -10.40 4.44 -5.27
CA ALA A 97 -11.76 4.62 -4.75
C ALA A 97 -11.78 5.69 -3.64
N MET A 98 -10.82 5.65 -2.71
CA MET A 98 -10.67 6.68 -1.68
C MET A 98 -10.40 8.06 -2.30
N ASN A 99 -9.47 8.17 -3.25
CA ASN A 99 -9.20 9.43 -3.94
C ASN A 99 -10.43 9.96 -4.71
N THR A 100 -11.25 9.08 -5.30
CA THR A 100 -12.50 9.49 -5.97
C THR A 100 -13.47 10.15 -4.98
N ILE A 101 -13.53 9.68 -3.73
CA ILE A 101 -14.33 10.32 -2.68
C ILE A 101 -13.73 11.68 -2.33
N PHE A 102 -12.40 11.78 -2.26
CA PHE A 102 -11.72 13.04 -1.94
C PHE A 102 -11.95 14.09 -3.04
N GLU A 103 -11.81 13.71 -4.31
CA GLU A 103 -12.10 14.55 -5.47
C GLU A 103 -13.52 15.12 -5.46
N LYS A 104 -14.52 14.29 -5.15
CA LYS A 104 -15.93 14.71 -5.05
C LYS A 104 -16.20 15.73 -3.95
N ASN A 105 -15.31 15.81 -2.97
CA ASN A 105 -15.42 16.69 -1.80
C ASN A 105 -14.31 17.74 -1.79
N ASP A 106 -13.75 18.06 -2.96
CA ASP A 106 -12.72 19.09 -3.16
C ASP A 106 -11.47 18.92 -2.28
N TYR A 107 -11.20 17.69 -1.82
CA TYR A 107 -10.11 17.36 -0.90
C TYR A 107 -10.18 18.06 0.47
N ASP A 108 -11.33 18.65 0.85
CA ASP A 108 -11.52 19.26 2.16
C ASP A 108 -11.80 18.20 3.23
N LEU A 109 -10.73 17.59 3.75
CA LEU A 109 -10.83 16.56 4.78
C LEU A 109 -11.58 17.02 6.04
N LEU A 110 -11.53 18.31 6.37
CA LEU A 110 -12.21 18.85 7.55
C LEU A 110 -13.72 18.87 7.34
N ALA A 111 -14.19 19.35 6.18
CA ALA A 111 -15.60 19.29 5.81
C ALA A 111 -16.08 17.83 5.72
N MET A 112 -15.31 16.98 5.05
CA MET A 112 -15.60 15.55 4.91
C MET A 112 -15.74 14.83 6.26
N SER A 113 -14.89 15.16 7.23
CA SER A 113 -14.93 14.56 8.58
C SER A 113 -16.23 14.84 9.36
N LYS A 114 -16.94 15.91 8.97
CA LYS A 114 -18.20 16.33 9.60
C LYS A 114 -19.42 15.81 8.85
N ASP A 115 -19.26 15.31 7.62
CA ASP A 115 -20.35 14.76 6.82
C ASP A 115 -20.50 13.24 7.06
N GLU A 116 -21.66 12.84 7.58
CA GLU A 116 -21.95 11.44 7.89
C GLU A 116 -21.97 10.54 6.65
N LYS A 117 -22.44 11.04 5.51
CA LYS A 117 -22.51 10.26 4.27
C LYS A 117 -21.11 10.02 3.73
N VAL A 118 -20.27 11.05 3.70
CA VAL A 118 -18.89 10.94 3.25
C VAL A 118 -18.10 9.99 4.15
N ARG A 119 -18.27 10.08 5.48
CA ARG A 119 -17.67 9.12 6.42
C ARG A 119 -18.14 7.69 6.17
N ALA A 120 -19.42 7.47 5.89
CA ALA A 120 -19.95 6.14 5.59
C ALA A 120 -19.41 5.58 4.26
N GLU A 121 -19.19 6.42 3.25
CA GLU A 121 -18.55 6.01 1.99
C GLU A 121 -17.08 5.62 2.21
N LEU A 122 -16.32 6.43 2.95
CA LEU A 122 -14.94 6.12 3.30
C LEU A 122 -14.84 4.83 4.13
N ALA A 123 -15.74 4.65 5.10
CA ALA A 123 -15.79 3.45 5.93
C ALA A 123 -15.95 2.17 5.09
N LYS A 124 -16.78 2.20 4.03
CA LYS A 124 -16.94 1.06 3.12
C LYS A 124 -15.65 0.70 2.40
N VAL A 125 -14.90 1.70 1.92
CA VAL A 125 -13.61 1.47 1.25
C VAL A 125 -12.59 0.87 2.24
N THR A 126 -12.53 1.40 3.46
CA THR A 126 -11.57 0.95 4.48
C THR A 126 -11.92 -0.39 5.12
N ALA A 127 -13.20 -0.78 5.09
CA ALA A 127 -13.68 -2.05 5.65
C ALA A 127 -13.58 -3.23 4.67
N ASP A 128 -13.07 -3.00 3.45
CA ASP A 128 -12.89 -4.07 2.47
C ASP A 128 -11.78 -5.04 2.91
N GLU A 129 -12.18 -6.19 3.44
CA GLU A 129 -11.27 -7.24 3.94
C GLU A 129 -10.35 -7.81 2.84
N SER A 130 -10.73 -7.68 1.57
CA SER A 130 -9.90 -8.11 0.45
C SER A 130 -8.61 -7.30 0.37
N VAL A 131 -8.65 -6.02 0.76
CA VAL A 131 -7.48 -5.13 0.79
C VAL A 131 -6.51 -5.57 1.88
N GLY A 132 -7.00 -5.93 3.07
CA GLY A 132 -6.15 -6.44 4.15
C GLY A 132 -5.49 -7.78 3.79
N THR A 133 -6.24 -8.65 3.12
CA THR A 133 -5.72 -9.93 2.63
C THR A 133 -4.66 -9.74 1.54
N ALA A 134 -4.93 -8.86 0.56
CA ALA A 134 -4.00 -8.52 -0.51
C ALA A 134 -2.73 -7.87 0.04
N SER A 135 -2.85 -6.93 0.97
CA SER A 135 -1.72 -6.30 1.66
C SER A 135 -0.84 -7.31 2.39
N THR A 136 -1.43 -8.31 3.05
CA THR A 136 -0.67 -9.38 3.70
C THR A 136 0.15 -10.18 2.69
N ARG A 137 -0.44 -10.56 1.55
CA ARG A 137 0.26 -11.28 0.48
C ARG A 137 1.34 -10.42 -0.18
N PHE A 138 1.04 -9.15 -0.45
CA PHE A 138 1.99 -8.16 -0.95
C PHE A 138 3.19 -8.02 -0.02
N ASN A 139 2.98 -7.83 1.29
CA ASN A 139 4.08 -7.70 2.25
C ASN A 139 4.95 -8.95 2.31
N LYS A 140 4.35 -10.15 2.24
CA LYS A 140 5.09 -11.40 2.14
C LYS A 140 5.91 -11.48 0.85
N TYR A 141 5.32 -11.06 -0.27
CA TYR A 141 6.00 -10.99 -1.56
C TYR A 141 7.21 -10.04 -1.52
N MET A 142 7.01 -8.83 -1.00
CA MET A 142 8.06 -7.83 -0.82
C MET A 142 9.19 -8.37 0.06
N ALA A 143 8.88 -9.01 1.20
CA ALA A 143 9.91 -9.56 2.08
C ALA A 143 10.72 -10.70 1.44
N ALA A 144 10.13 -11.47 0.52
CA ALA A 144 10.80 -12.57 -0.15
C ALA A 144 11.65 -12.12 -1.36
N ASN A 145 11.26 -11.03 -2.03
CA ASN A 145 11.81 -10.66 -3.34
C ASN A 145 12.52 -9.31 -3.37
N CYS A 146 12.19 -8.41 -2.44
CA CYS A 146 12.78 -7.09 -2.34
C CYS A 146 13.78 -7.08 -1.17
N THR A 147 15.06 -7.10 -1.50
CA THR A 147 16.14 -6.85 -0.54
C THR A 147 16.07 -5.38 -0.11
N LYS A 148 16.20 -5.10 1.19
CA LYS A 148 16.48 -3.74 1.68
C LYS A 148 17.91 -3.34 1.36
#